data_AF-A0A926JM22-F1
#
_entry.id   AF-A0A926JM22-F1
#
_cell.length_a   1.000
_cell.length_b   1.000
_cell.length_c   1.000
_cell.angle_alpha   90.00
_cell.angle_beta   90.00
_cell.angle_gamma   90.00
#
_symmetry.space_group_name_H-M   'P 1'
#
loop_
_entity.id
_entity.type
_entity.pdbx_description
1 polymer ?
#
loop_
_entity_poly.entity_id
_entity_poly.type
_entity_poly.pdbx_seq_one_letter_code
_entity_poly.pdbx_strand_id
1 'polypeptide(L)'
;MNPPAVTAFAETAALYAVMNEDLPDARRIVGDMLPGERAQLAQQLDQLRELLGPRCDGCDALTPIGTSVLTDALSPNRQYLCRDCAAARTPAPAT
;
A
#
# COMPACT_ATOMS: atom_id res chain seq x y z
N MET A 1 35.23 -2.68 -22.31
CA MET A 1 34.08 -1.89 -21.82
C MET A 1 33.80 -2.28 -20.39
N ASN A 2 33.86 -1.33 -19.46
CA ASN A 2 33.34 -1.51 -18.10
C ASN A 2 31.83 -1.25 -18.18
N PRO A 3 30.94 -2.14 -17.70
CA PRO A 3 29.51 -1.84 -17.70
C PRO A 3 29.26 -0.59 -16.86
N PRO A 4 28.30 0.28 -17.24
CA PRO A 4 27.94 1.41 -16.41
C PRO A 4 27.51 0.87 -15.05
N ALA A 5 28.07 1.42 -13.98
CA ALA A 5 27.61 1.15 -12.63
C ALA A 5 26.10 1.44 -12.62
N VAL A 6 25.29 0.43 -12.31
CA VAL A 6 23.88 0.64 -12.04
C VAL A 6 23.84 1.53 -10.80
N THR A 7 23.76 2.84 -11.01
CA THR A 7 23.44 3.80 -9.95
C THR A 7 22.11 3.31 -9.41
N ALA A 8 22.06 2.87 -8.16
CA ALA A 8 20.80 2.52 -7.53
C ALA A 8 19.83 3.69 -7.76
N PHE A 9 18.74 3.42 -8.48
CA PHE A 9 17.66 4.37 -8.72
C PHE A 9 17.29 5.01 -7.38
N ALA A 10 17.09 6.34 -7.34
CA ALA A 10 16.82 7.07 -6.09
C ALA A 10 15.64 6.45 -5.32
N GLU A 11 14.71 5.84 -6.05
CA GLU A 11 13.60 5.01 -5.59
C GLU A 11 14.08 3.85 -4.71
N THR A 12 15.06 3.08 -5.18
CA THR A 12 15.67 1.97 -4.44
C THR A 12 16.39 2.46 -3.20
N ALA A 13 17.12 3.58 -3.29
CA ALA A 13 17.80 4.17 -2.14
C ALA A 13 16.80 4.63 -1.06
N ALA A 14 15.71 5.28 -1.47
CA ALA A 14 14.63 5.67 -0.56
C ALA A 14 13.98 4.45 0.12
N LEU A 15 13.76 3.35 -0.62
CA LEU A 15 13.25 2.10 -0.06
C LEU A 15 14.22 1.49 0.96
N TYR A 16 15.52 1.47 0.68
CA TYR A 16 16.52 0.98 1.64
C TYR A 16 16.57 1.84 2.90
N ALA A 17 16.46 3.16 2.78
CA ALA A 17 16.38 4.04 3.93
C ALA A 17 15.15 3.73 4.80
N VAL A 18 13.98 3.48 4.19
CA VAL A 18 12.78 3.01 4.92
C VAL A 18 13.01 1.66 5.61
N MET A 19 13.62 0.69 4.91
CA MET A 19 13.92 -0.63 5.49
C MET A 19 14.89 -0.58 6.67
N ASN A 20 15.78 0.42 6.68
CA ASN A 20 16.71 0.69 7.77
C ASN A 20 16.14 1.65 8.83
N GLU A 21 14.84 1.96 8.77
CA GLU A 21 14.14 2.89 9.66
C GLU A 21 14.69 4.34 9.65
N ASP A 22 15.48 4.70 8.63
CA ASP A 22 16.01 6.04 8.40
C ASP A 22 15.03 6.89 7.58
N LEU A 23 13.90 7.24 8.21
CA LEU A 23 12.87 8.08 7.60
C LEU A 23 13.37 9.49 7.22
N PRO A 24 14.28 10.15 7.97
CA PRO A 24 14.88 11.41 7.55
C PRO A 24 15.62 11.31 6.21
N ASP A 25 16.46 10.29 6.02
CA ASP A 25 17.20 10.12 4.77
C ASP A 25 16.26 9.74 3.61
N ALA A 26 15.29 8.85 3.86
CA ALA A 26 14.25 8.54 2.88
C ALA A 26 13.50 9.81 2.43
N ARG A 27 13.13 10.69 3.37
CA ARG A 27 12.44 11.95 3.08
C ARG A 27 13.32 12.89 2.27
N ARG A 28 14.61 12.99 2.58
CA ARG A 28 15.56 13.80 1.83
C ARG A 28 15.68 13.29 0.39
N ILE A 29 15.93 11.99 0.20
CA ILE A 29 16.07 11.37 -1.12
C ILE A 29 14.80 11.60 -1.96
N VAL A 30 13.61 11.35 -1.39
CA VAL A 30 12.34 11.61 -2.10
C VAL A 30 12.17 13.11 -2.38
N GLY A 31 12.57 13.99 -1.46
CA GLY A 31 12.51 15.43 -1.66
C GLY A 31 13.40 15.93 -2.80
N ASP A 32 14.53 15.27 -3.03
CA ASP A 32 15.50 15.59 -4.08
C ASP A 32 15.04 15.10 -5.48
N MET A 33 14.06 14.19 -5.55
CA MET A 33 13.50 13.69 -6.81
C MET A 33 12.67 14.74 -7.57
N LEU A 34 12.75 14.69 -8.90
CA LEU A 34 11.89 15.52 -9.75
C LEU A 34 10.41 15.18 -9.52
N PRO A 35 9.48 16.15 -9.69
CA PRO A 35 8.06 15.89 -9.50
C PRO A 35 7.50 14.72 -10.31
N GLY A 36 7.98 14.52 -11.54
CA GLY A 36 7.57 13.40 -12.40
C GLY A 36 8.07 12.05 -11.88
N GLU A 37 9.31 11.99 -11.39
CA GLU A 37 9.90 10.78 -10.79
C GLU A 37 9.15 10.39 -9.51
N ARG A 38 8.84 11.37 -8.66
CA ARG A 38 8.01 11.16 -7.46
C ARG A 38 6.63 10.60 -7.80
N ALA A 39 5.98 11.14 -8.83
CA ALA A 39 4.68 10.67 -9.26
C ALA A 39 4.75 9.23 -9.77
N GLN A 40 5.79 8.89 -10.54
CA GLN A 40 6.01 7.54 -11.03
C GLN A 40 6.31 6.55 -9.90
N LEU A 41 7.16 6.92 -8.94
CA LEU A 41 7.44 6.12 -7.75
C LEU A 41 6.17 5.86 -6.94
N ALA A 42 5.36 6.90 -6.69
CA ALA A 42 4.09 6.75 -5.97
C ALA A 42 3.16 5.76 -6.68
N GLN A 43 3.01 5.88 -8.01
CA GLN A 43 2.19 4.96 -8.80
C GLN A 43 2.70 3.51 -8.72
N GLN A 44 4.02 3.30 -8.78
CA GLN A 44 4.60 1.95 -8.66
C GLN A 44 4.38 1.36 -7.27
N LEU A 45 4.52 2.16 -6.21
CA LEU A 45 4.24 1.72 -4.84
C LEU A 45 2.77 1.37 -4.64
N ASP A 46 1.85 2.12 -5.26
CA ASP A 46 0.42 1.80 -5.23
C ASP A 46 0.13 0.47 -5.93
N GLN A 47 0.68 0.24 -7.12
CA GLN A 47 0.54 -1.04 -7.84
C GLN A 47 1.09 -2.22 -7.02
N LEU A 48 2.27 -2.06 -6.41
CA LEU A 48 2.85 -3.10 -5.55
C LEU A 48 1.98 -3.35 -4.31
N ARG A 49 1.42 -2.30 -3.72
CA ARG A 49 0.52 -2.42 -2.59
C ARG A 49 -0.77 -3.16 -2.94
N GLU A 50 -1.33 -2.93 -4.12
CA GLU A 50 -2.51 -3.68 -4.61
C GLU A 50 -2.23 -5.18 -4.71
N LEU A 51 -1.01 -5.57 -5.07
CA LEU A 51 -0.60 -6.99 -5.12
C LEU A 51 -0.56 -7.64 -3.73
N LEU A 52 -0.42 -6.88 -2.64
CA LEU A 52 -0.41 -7.44 -1.28
C LEU A 52 -1.84 -7.66 -0.74
N GLY A 53 -2.83 -7.00 -1.32
CA GLY A 53 -4.24 -7.13 -0.97
C GLY A 53 -4.93 -5.79 -0.71
N PRO A 54 -6.27 -5.79 -0.62
CA PRO A 54 -7.03 -4.58 -0.37
C PRO A 54 -6.83 -4.09 1.07
N ARG A 55 -7.03 -2.78 1.26
CA ARG A 55 -7.19 -2.25 2.62
C ARG A 55 -8.61 -2.45 3.12
N CYS A 56 -8.73 -2.65 4.42
CA CYS A 56 -10.02 -2.69 5.10
C CYS A 56 -10.59 -1.27 5.21
N ASP A 57 -11.79 -1.03 4.67
CA ASP A 57 -12.49 0.26 4.78
C ASP A 57 -12.92 0.62 6.22
N GLY A 58 -12.87 -0.35 7.13
CA GLY A 58 -13.21 -0.15 8.56
C GLY A 58 -12.03 0.26 9.44
N CYS A 59 -10.83 -0.24 9.17
CA CYS A 59 -9.66 -0.04 10.04
C CYS A 59 -8.38 0.38 9.30
N ASP A 60 -8.44 0.54 7.98
CA ASP A 60 -7.32 0.91 7.10
C ASP A 60 -6.12 -0.07 7.13
N ALA A 61 -6.31 -1.25 7.72
CA ALA A 61 -5.31 -2.31 7.73
C ALA A 61 -5.23 -3.00 6.36
N LEU A 62 -4.01 -3.36 5.96
CA LEU A 62 -3.78 -4.19 4.78
C LEU A 62 -4.31 -5.60 5.05
N THR A 63 -5.27 -6.05 4.24
CA THR A 63 -5.91 -7.35 4.41
C THR A 63 -5.26 -8.35 3.46
N PRO A 64 -4.79 -9.52 3.94
CA PRO A 64 -4.19 -10.53 3.06
C PRO A 64 -5.12 -10.90 1.91
N ILE A 65 -4.55 -11.18 0.74
CA ILE A 65 -5.31 -11.59 -0.45
C ILE A 65 -6.24 -12.75 -0.13
N GLY A 66 -7.51 -12.65 -0.54
CA GLY A 66 -8.52 -13.69 -0.34
C GLY A 66 -9.09 -13.78 1.08
N THR A 67 -8.64 -12.92 1.99
CA THR A 67 -9.17 -12.87 3.38
C THR A 67 -10.12 -11.70 3.64
N SER A 68 -10.25 -10.78 2.69
CA SER A 68 -11.23 -9.71 2.74
C SER A 68 -12.64 -10.21 2.43
N VAL A 69 -13.61 -9.60 3.12
CA VAL A 69 -15.03 -9.79 2.91
C VAL A 69 -15.54 -8.57 2.16
N LEU A 70 -16.15 -8.77 1.00
CA LEU A 70 -16.83 -7.72 0.27
C LEU A 70 -18.25 -7.59 0.83
N THR A 71 -18.58 -6.49 1.49
CA THR A 71 -19.95 -6.21 1.91
C THR A 71 -20.70 -5.47 0.81
N ASP A 72 -22.00 -5.75 0.71
CA ASP A 72 -22.90 -5.11 -0.24
C ASP A 72 -22.35 -5.15 -1.68
N ALA A 73 -21.92 -6.33 -2.14
CA ALA A 73 -21.17 -6.52 -3.39
C ALA A 73 -21.86 -5.94 -4.64
N LEU A 74 -23.19 -5.75 -4.61
CA LEU A 74 -24.01 -5.20 -5.69
C LEU A 74 -24.37 -3.71 -5.49
N SER A 75 -23.93 -3.10 -4.39
CA SER A 75 -24.20 -1.70 -4.05
C SER A 75 -23.09 -0.79 -4.59
N PRO A 76 -23.41 0.47 -4.98
CA PRO A 76 -22.39 1.48 -5.22
C PRO A 76 -21.54 1.79 -3.98
N ASN A 77 -22.01 1.43 -2.78
CA ASN A 77 -21.29 1.57 -1.51
C ASN A 77 -20.56 0.29 -1.08
N ARG A 78 -20.14 -0.55 -2.04
CA ARG A 78 -19.37 -1.76 -1.75
C ARG A 78 -18.13 -1.43 -0.91
N GLN A 79 -17.85 -2.26 0.11
CA GLN A 79 -16.71 -2.07 1.01
C GLN A 79 -15.93 -3.37 1.15
N TYR A 80 -14.60 -3.27 1.13
CA TYR A 80 -13.70 -4.35 1.48
C TYR A 80 -13.41 -4.28 2.97
N LEU A 81 -13.83 -5.28 3.73
CA LEU A 81 -13.58 -5.36 5.16
C LEU A 81 -12.68 -6.56 5.47
N CYS A 82 -11.79 -6.42 6.45
CA CYS A 82 -11.19 -7.60 7.07
C CYS A 82 -12.27 -8.40 7.83
N ARG A 83 -12.00 -9.68 8.11
CA ARG A 83 -12.98 -10.56 8.79
C ARG A 83 -13.48 -9.98 10.11
N ASP A 84 -12.62 -9.33 10.88
CA ASP A 84 -12.99 -8.75 12.18
C ASP A 84 -13.95 -7.57 12.01
N CYS A 85 -13.65 -6.66 11.09
CA CYS A 85 -14.53 -5.54 10.78
C CYS A 85 -15.85 -5.99 10.14
N ALA A 86 -15.83 -7.06 9.34
CA ALA A 86 -17.05 -7.66 8.79
C ALA A 86 -17.91 -8.29 9.88
N ALA A 87 -17.31 -9.05 10.80
CA ALA A 87 -17.99 -9.66 11.94
C ALA A 87 -18.62 -8.61 12.86
N ALA A 88 -17.89 -7.53 13.17
CA ALA A 88 -18.40 -6.43 13.98
C ALA A 88 -19.61 -5.69 13.36
N ARG A 89 -19.75 -5.74 12.03
CA ARG A 89 -20.86 -5.11 11.29
C ARG A 89 -22.05 -6.02 11.05
N THR A 90 -21.91 -7.32 11.31
CA THR A 90 -23.03 -8.24 11.15
C THR A 90 -23.86 -8.17 12.43
N PRO A 91 -25.10 -7.63 12.42
CA PRO A 91 -25.93 -7.62 13.62
C PRO A 91 -26.19 -9.07 14.05
N ALA A 92 -26.12 -9.33 15.36
CA ALA A 92 -26.50 -10.62 15.92
C ALA A 92 -27.92 -10.98 15.45
N PRO A 93 -28.20 -12.25 15.09
CA PRO A 93 -29.55 -12.64 14.70
C PRO A 93 -30.49 -12.35 15.87
N ALA A 94 -31.55 -11.58 15.60
CA ALA A 94 -32.63 -11.37 16.56
C ALA A 94 -33.29 -12.73 16.84
N THR A 95 -33.04 -13.26 18.03
CA THR A 95 -33.78 -14.38 18.64
C THR A 95 -35.21 -14.02 18.93
#